data_AF-A0A9P8M9W6-F1
#
_entry.id   AF-A0A9P8M9W6-F1
#
_cell.length_a   1.000
_cell.length_b   1.000
_cell.length_c   1.000
_cell.angle_alpha   90.00
_cell.angle_beta   90.00
_cell.angle_gamma   90.00
#
_symmetry.space_group_name_H-M   'P 1'
#
loop_
_entity.id
_entity.type
_entity.pdbx_description
1 polymer ?
#
loop_
_entity_poly.entity_id
_entity_poly.type
_entity_poly.pdbx_seq_one_letter_code
_entity_poly.pdbx_strand_id
1 'polypeptide(L)'
;MSEQECSADIESRVTERIAMTGASGTDTPRPWFDGVKHLSRKEPGMVDVSASKRKKIAIAGADTSGLMTYLVLHQAGFTKMTMLEASNRIGGRAHTAYLSGGPFDYS
;
A
#
# COMPACT_ATOMS: atom_id res chain seq x y z
N MET A 1 5.30 -22.33 -24.32
CA MET A 1 6.21 -21.82 -23.27
C MET A 1 5.96 -22.65 -22.02
N SER A 2 6.98 -23.37 -21.56
CA SER A 2 6.83 -24.39 -20.51
C SER A 2 6.88 -23.79 -19.11
N GLU A 3 6.20 -24.41 -18.16
CA GLU A 3 6.01 -23.93 -16.78
C GLU A 3 7.34 -23.72 -16.02
N GLN A 4 8.42 -24.37 -16.47
CA GLN A 4 9.75 -24.28 -15.88
C GLN A 4 10.44 -22.93 -16.14
N GLU A 5 10.18 -22.32 -17.30
CA GLU A 5 10.76 -21.03 -17.69
C GLU A 5 10.07 -19.87 -16.95
N CYS A 6 8.79 -20.02 -16.61
CA CYS A 6 8.03 -19.08 -15.78
C CYS A 6 8.52 -19.05 -14.32
N SER A 7 8.95 -20.20 -13.79
CA SER A 7 9.37 -20.33 -12.39
C SER A 7 10.74 -19.71 -12.12
N ALA A 8 11.71 -19.91 -13.03
CA ALA A 8 13.04 -19.29 -12.93
C ALA A 8 13.00 -17.75 -13.05
N ASP A 9 12.05 -17.24 -13.84
CA ASP A 9 11.89 -15.82 -14.08
C ASP A 9 11.24 -15.08 -12.88
N ILE A 10 10.62 -15.80 -11.94
CA ILE A 10 10.05 -15.22 -10.70
C ILE A 10 11.14 -15.01 -9.63
N GLU A 11 12.11 -15.92 -9.50
CA GLU A 11 13.17 -15.80 -8.48
C GLU A 11 14.16 -14.67 -8.78
N SER A 12 14.42 -14.37 -10.05
CA SER A 12 15.35 -13.30 -10.44
C SER A 12 14.82 -11.87 -10.20
N ARG A 13 13.50 -11.72 -9.99
CA ARG A 13 12.79 -10.42 -9.94
C ARG A 13 12.93 -9.67 -8.61
N VAL A 14 13.56 -10.25 -7.60
CA VAL A 14 13.64 -9.67 -6.24
C VAL A 14 14.81 -8.70 -6.04
N THR A 15 15.72 -8.53 -6.99
CA THR A 15 17.08 -8.05 -6.64
C THR A 15 17.43 -6.59 -6.94
N GLU A 16 16.74 -5.87 -7.82
CA GLU A 16 17.07 -4.46 -8.06
C GLU A 16 16.31 -3.51 -7.11
N ARG A 17 16.89 -3.28 -5.94
CA ARG A 17 16.44 -2.23 -5.01
C ARG A 17 16.98 -0.88 -5.47
N ILE A 18 16.11 0.13 -5.59
CA ILE A 18 16.55 1.52 -5.79
C ILE A 18 17.22 1.97 -4.48
N ALA A 19 18.53 2.21 -4.52
CA ALA A 19 19.30 2.59 -3.35
C ALA A 19 18.96 4.02 -2.90
N MET A 20 18.33 4.17 -1.74
CA MET A 20 17.97 5.46 -1.14
C MET A 20 19.16 6.04 -0.34
N THR A 21 20.28 6.31 -1.02
CA THR A 21 21.47 6.81 -0.34
C THR A 21 21.29 8.29 0.02
N GLY A 22 21.55 8.65 1.29
CA GLY A 22 21.43 10.03 1.79
C GLY A 22 22.46 11.03 1.22
N ALA A 23 23.20 10.64 0.18
CA ALA A 23 24.25 11.44 -0.46
C ALA A 23 23.71 12.70 -1.16
N SER A 24 22.42 12.73 -1.51
CA SER A 24 21.80 13.85 -2.26
C SER A 24 20.91 14.76 -1.42
N GLY A 25 21.07 14.79 -0.08
CA GLY A 25 20.40 15.76 0.81
C GLY A 25 18.90 15.91 0.57
N THR A 26 18.09 14.99 1.08
CA THR A 26 16.60 15.07 1.10
C THR A 26 15.96 15.68 -0.15
N ASP A 27 16.38 15.27 -1.35
CA ASP A 27 15.67 15.61 -2.59
C ASP A 27 14.53 14.60 -2.78
N THR A 28 13.49 14.75 -1.95
CA THR A 28 12.32 13.87 -1.81
C THR A 28 11.52 13.59 -3.09
N PRO A 29 11.46 14.46 -4.13
CA PRO A 29 10.65 14.16 -5.31
C PRO A 29 11.33 13.18 -6.28
N ARG A 30 12.66 13.24 -6.44
CA ARG A 30 13.35 12.52 -7.52
C ARG A 30 13.26 11.00 -7.40
N PRO A 31 13.52 10.38 -6.23
CA PRO A 31 13.39 8.93 -6.08
C PRO A 31 11.96 8.43 -6.30
N TRP A 32 10.96 9.24 -5.94
CA TRP A 32 9.55 8.93 -6.19
C TRP A 32 9.24 8.91 -7.69
N PHE A 33 9.59 9.97 -8.41
CA PHE A 33 9.35 10.06 -9.86
C PHE A 33 10.21 9.08 -10.67
N ASP A 34 11.45 8.83 -10.25
CA ASP A 34 12.33 7.82 -10.85
C ASP A 34 11.76 6.41 -10.62
N GLY A 35 11.12 6.15 -9.47
CA GLY A 35 10.36 4.94 -9.21
C GLY A 35 9.15 4.77 -10.14
N VAL A 36 8.37 5.83 -10.36
CA VAL A 36 7.25 5.82 -11.33
C VAL A 36 7.75 5.53 -12.75
N LYS A 37 8.86 6.17 -13.16
CA LYS A 37 9.49 5.95 -14.47
C LYS A 37 10.04 4.53 -14.61
N HIS A 38 10.56 3.95 -13.52
CA HIS A 38 11.00 2.56 -13.46
C HIS A 38 9.82 1.59 -13.62
N LEU A 39 8.69 1.87 -12.95
CA LEU A 39 7.47 1.06 -13.06
C LEU A 39 6.81 1.18 -14.44
N SER A 40 6.83 2.37 -15.03
CA SER A 40 6.17 2.64 -16.32
C SER A 40 6.74 1.85 -17.50
N ARG A 41 7.91 1.21 -17.32
CA ARG A 41 8.57 0.36 -18.34
C ARG A 41 8.41 -1.14 -18.10
N LYS A 42 7.90 -1.56 -16.94
CA LYS A 42 7.71 -2.97 -16.61
C LYS A 42 6.22 -3.25 -16.56
N GLU A 43 5.63 -3.60 -17.70
CA GLU A 43 4.40 -4.40 -17.70
C GLU A 43 4.66 -5.58 -16.76
N PRO A 44 3.86 -5.78 -15.70
CA PRO A 44 4.04 -6.92 -14.84
C PRO A 44 3.81 -8.17 -15.71
N GLY A 45 4.91 -8.83 -16.11
CA GLY A 45 4.87 -10.00 -16.99
C GLY A 45 3.86 -11.03 -16.49
N MET A 46 3.24 -11.80 -17.38
CA MET A 46 2.04 -12.64 -17.15
C MET A 46 1.81 -13.04 -15.69
N VAL A 47 1.19 -12.15 -14.93
CA VAL A 47 0.87 -12.39 -13.53
C VAL A 47 -0.41 -13.19 -13.51
N ASP A 48 -0.43 -14.32 -12.82
CA ASP A 48 -1.69 -14.98 -12.52
C ASP A 48 -2.50 -14.06 -11.58
N VAL A 49 -3.40 -13.29 -12.20
CA VAL A 49 -4.35 -12.39 -11.54
C VAL A 49 -5.19 -13.19 -10.55
N SER A 50 -5.53 -14.43 -10.88
CA SER A 50 -6.32 -15.29 -10.01
C SER A 50 -5.53 -15.70 -8.76
N ALA A 51 -4.25 -16.09 -8.91
CA ALA A 51 -3.39 -16.40 -7.76
C ALA A 51 -3.15 -15.18 -6.89
N SER A 52 -2.95 -14.01 -7.50
CA SER A 52 -2.72 -12.76 -6.77
C SER A 52 -3.94 -12.37 -5.94
N LYS A 53 -5.15 -12.44 -6.50
CA LYS A 53 -6.40 -12.12 -5.78
C LYS A 53 -6.73 -13.10 -4.64
N ARG A 54 -6.19 -14.31 -4.68
CA ARG A 54 -6.35 -15.32 -3.61
C ARG A 54 -5.41 -15.08 -2.41
N LYS A 55 -4.45 -14.17 -2.51
CA LYS A 55 -3.51 -13.88 -1.41
C LYS A 55 -4.25 -13.27 -0.22
N LYS A 56 -3.79 -13.61 0.98
CA LYS A 56 -4.25 -12.99 2.23
C LYS A 56 -3.45 -11.72 2.48
N ILE A 57 -4.13 -10.60 2.71
CA ILE A 57 -3.50 -9.30 2.93
C ILE A 57 -3.89 -8.80 4.32
N ALA A 58 -2.90 -8.42 5.12
CA ALA A 58 -3.11 -7.74 6.38
C ALA A 58 -2.77 -6.25 6.21
N ILE A 59 -3.69 -5.37 6.58
CA ILE A 59 -3.50 -3.92 6.58
C ILE A 59 -3.36 -3.50 8.05
N ALA A 60 -2.21 -2.92 8.39
CA ALA A 60 -1.96 -2.39 9.74
C ALA A 60 -2.33 -0.90 9.78
N GLY A 61 -3.26 -0.55 10.67
CA GLY A 61 -3.86 0.77 10.78
C GLY A 61 -5.18 0.90 10.01
N ALA A 62 -6.23 1.36 10.68
CA ALA A 62 -7.53 1.73 10.12
C ALA A 62 -7.70 3.26 10.09
N ASP A 63 -6.65 3.96 9.66
CA ASP A 63 -6.70 5.39 9.37
C ASP A 63 -7.17 5.67 7.94
N THR A 64 -7.11 6.92 7.50
CA THR A 64 -7.50 7.30 6.13
C THR A 64 -6.71 6.53 5.06
N SER A 65 -5.43 6.22 5.29
CA SER A 65 -4.59 5.51 4.33
C SER A 65 -4.90 4.00 4.29
N GLY A 66 -5.10 3.39 5.45
CA GLY A 66 -5.49 1.99 5.57
C GLY A 66 -6.88 1.73 5.00
N LEU A 67 -7.85 2.60 5.30
CA LEU A 67 -9.21 2.53 4.76
C LEU A 67 -9.21 2.69 3.23
N MET A 68 -8.44 3.64 2.69
CA MET A 68 -8.32 3.83 1.25
C MET A 68 -7.66 2.62 0.58
N THR A 69 -6.62 2.06 1.19
CA THR A 69 -5.95 0.86 0.69
C THR A 69 -6.91 -0.32 0.63
N TYR A 70 -7.71 -0.52 1.69
CA TYR A 70 -8.75 -1.55 1.71
C TYR A 70 -9.76 -1.34 0.58
N LEU A 71 -10.27 -0.11 0.40
CA LEU A 71 -11.25 0.22 -0.62
C LEU A 71 -10.72 -0.09 -2.03
N VAL A 72 -9.51 0.37 -2.36
CA VAL A 72 -8.91 0.18 -3.68
C VAL A 72 -8.67 -1.30 -3.96
N LEU A 73 -8.11 -2.04 -3.00
CA LEU A 73 -7.88 -3.49 -3.16
C LEU A 73 -9.21 -4.25 -3.31
N HIS A 74 -10.22 -3.87 -2.54
CA HIS A 74 -11.55 -4.47 -2.63
C HIS A 74 -12.17 -4.24 -4.01
N GLN A 75 -12.13 -3.01 -4.52
CA GLN A 75 -12.62 -2.66 -5.85
C GLN A 75 -11.84 -3.36 -6.97
N ALA A 76 -10.54 -3.60 -6.78
CA ALA A 76 -9.72 -4.40 -7.69
C ALA A 76 -10.02 -5.92 -7.62
N GLY A 77 -10.88 -6.36 -6.70
CA GLY A 77 -11.34 -7.75 -6.56
C GLY A 77 -10.53 -8.60 -5.60
N PHE A 78 -9.74 -7.99 -4.70
CA PHE A 78 -9.15 -8.70 -3.56
C PHE A 78 -10.18 -8.82 -2.45
N THR A 79 -10.44 -10.03 -1.98
CA THR A 79 -11.51 -10.30 -0.99
C THR A 79 -10.98 -10.85 0.33
N LYS A 80 -9.75 -11.38 0.35
CA LYS A 80 -9.14 -11.99 1.54
C LYS A 80 -8.26 -10.99 2.29
N MET A 81 -8.91 -9.99 2.88
CA MET A 81 -8.23 -8.89 3.56
C MET A 81 -8.63 -8.83 5.02
N THR A 82 -7.69 -8.44 5.87
CA THR A 82 -7.91 -8.22 7.30
C THR A 82 -7.25 -6.92 7.69
N MET A 83 -7.96 -6.07 8.42
CA MET A 83 -7.45 -4.80 8.91
C MET A 83 -7.24 -4.89 10.42
N LEU A 84 -6.08 -4.46 10.89
CA LEU A 84 -5.68 -4.50 12.28
C LEU A 84 -5.48 -3.07 12.77
N GLU A 85 -6.26 -2.65 13.77
CA GLU A 85 -6.18 -1.32 14.36
C GLU A 85 -5.85 -1.45 15.84
N ALA A 86 -4.88 -0.67 16.30
CA ALA A 86 -4.43 -0.73 17.69
C ALA A 86 -5.40 -0.01 18.65
N SER A 87 -6.10 1.02 18.16
CA SER A 87 -7.06 1.77 18.95
C SER A 87 -8.47 1.17 18.89
N ASN A 88 -9.34 1.57 19.82
CA ASN A 88 -10.74 1.12 19.83
C ASN A 88 -11.63 1.90 18.83
N ARG A 89 -11.04 2.55 17.82
CA ARG A 89 -11.76 3.35 16.83
C ARG A 89 -11.02 3.38 15.50
N ILE A 90 -11.76 3.67 14.44
CA ILE A 90 -11.19 3.92 13.11
C ILE A 90 -10.97 5.42 12.87
N GLY A 91 -10.26 5.77 11.79
CA GLY A 91 -10.06 7.14 11.33
C GLY A 91 -8.66 7.70 11.62
N GLY A 92 -7.88 7.05 12.48
CA GLY A 92 -6.51 7.46 12.79
C GLY A 92 -6.46 8.87 13.36
N ARG A 93 -5.92 9.84 12.61
CA ARG A 93 -5.87 11.25 13.03
C ARG A 93 -7.17 12.02 12.76
N ALA A 94 -8.03 11.51 11.88
CA ALA A 94 -9.35 12.08 11.66
C ALA A 94 -10.28 11.62 12.80
N HIS A 95 -10.52 12.51 13.78
CA HIS A 95 -11.33 12.21 14.94
C HIS A 95 -12.21 13.39 15.31
N THR A 96 -13.53 13.19 15.23
CA THR A 96 -14.53 14.12 15.73
C THR A 96 -15.01 13.62 17.08
N ALA A 97 -14.76 14.39 18.13
CA ALA A 97 -15.32 14.15 19.45
C ALA A 97 -16.63 14.95 19.59
N TYR A 98 -17.72 14.27 19.91
CA TYR A 98 -18.97 14.94 20.26
C TYR A 98 -18.91 15.33 21.73
N LEU A 99 -18.84 16.63 22.00
CA LEU A 99 -18.88 17.15 23.36
C LEU A 99 -20.33 17.42 23.73
N SER A 100 -20.77 16.93 24.89
CA SER A 100 -22.02 17.36 25.50
C SER A 100 -21.76 18.61 26.34
N GLY A 101 -22.12 19.78 25.81
CA GLY A 101 -22.01 21.07 26.50
C GLY A 101 -22.38 22.18 25.53
N GLY A 102 -23.24 23.11 25.95
CA GLY A 102 -23.58 24.30 25.15
C GLY A 102 -22.34 25.17 24.85
N PRO A 103 -22.50 26.27 24.10
CA PRO A 103 -21.39 27.06 23.56
C PRO A 103 -20.56 27.70 24.68
N PHE A 104 -19.57 26.99 25.20
CA PHE A 104 -18.64 27.49 26.20
C PHE A 104 -17.23 27.02 25.89
N ASP A 105 -16.47 28.01 25.43
CA ASP A 105 -15.09 28.33 25.77
C ASP A 105 -13.97 27.38 25.29
N TYR A 106 -13.46 27.70 24.09
CA TYR A 106 -12.03 27.50 23.79
C TYR A 106 -11.31 28.81 24.15
N SER A 107 -10.95 28.98 25.42
CA SER A 107 -9.91 29.91 25.87
C SER A 107 -8.59 29.17 26.03
#